data_AF-A0A0Q1C8A6-F1
#
_entry.id   AF-A0A0Q1C8A6-F1
#
_cell.length_a   1.000
_cell.length_b   1.000
_cell.length_c   1.000
_cell.angle_alpha   90.00
_cell.angle_beta   90.00
_cell.angle_gamma   90.00
#
_symmetry.space_group_name_H-M   'P 1'
#
loop_
_entity.id
_entity.type
_entity.pdbx_description
1 polymer ?
#
loop_
_entity_poly.entity_id
_entity_poly.type
_entity_poly.pdbx_seq_one_letter_code
_entity_poly.pdbx_strand_id
1 'polypeptide(L)'
;MKLSKHFIDNWRKRVSDEIPTVDDVREIIRGAVRVQRGKELLFPDGSPFRQLAIWWSPSADLIIKVDTKHNTVVSVLGRINQ
;
A
#
# COMPACT_ATOMS: atom_id res chain seq x y z
N MET A 1 -9.18 7.38 -4.17
CA MET A 1 -8.15 6.34 -4.05
C MET A 1 -8.12 5.53 -5.34
N LYS A 2 -6.94 5.13 -5.82
CA LYS A 2 -6.74 4.28 -7.01
C LYS A 2 -5.82 3.11 -6.68
N LEU A 3 -5.94 1.99 -7.39
CA LEU A 3 -5.02 0.86 -7.30
C LEU A 3 -4.00 0.94 -8.44
N SER A 4 -2.72 0.93 -8.12
CA SER A 4 -1.68 0.92 -9.16
C SER A 4 -1.55 -0.45 -9.80
N LYS A 5 -1.00 -0.51 -11.02
CA LYS A 5 -0.65 -1.78 -11.67
C LYS A 5 0.24 -2.65 -10.77
N HIS A 6 1.25 -2.04 -10.15
CA HIS A 6 2.16 -2.75 -9.25
C HIS A 6 1.47 -3.32 -7.98
N PHE A 7 0.43 -2.65 -7.49
CA PHE A 7 -0.39 -3.19 -6.41
C PHE A 7 -1.15 -4.42 -6.86
N ILE A 8 -1.83 -4.33 -8.02
CA ILE A 8 -2.62 -5.43 -8.58
C ILE A 8 -1.75 -6.66 -8.85
N ASP A 9 -0.56 -6.46 -9.42
CA ASP A 9 0.38 -7.54 -9.71
C ASP A 9 0.86 -8.24 -8.42
N ASN A 10 1.17 -7.47 -7.37
CA ASN A 10 1.55 -8.04 -6.06
C ASN A 10 0.39 -8.70 -5.34
N TRP A 11 -0.83 -8.18 -5.50
CA TRP A 11 -2.02 -8.77 -4.90
C TRP A 11 -2.25 -10.18 -5.45
N ARG A 12 -2.25 -10.32 -6.78
CA ARG A 12 -2.34 -11.64 -7.45
C ARG A 12 -1.26 -12.60 -6.98
N LYS A 13 -0.03 -12.12 -6.88
CA LYS A 13 1.10 -12.94 -6.49
C LYS A 13 1.07 -13.40 -5.01
N ARG A 14 0.39 -12.67 -4.13
CA ARG A 14 0.60 -12.81 -2.67
C ARG A 14 -0.66 -12.93 -1.84
N VAL A 15 -1.83 -12.56 -2.36
CA VAL A 15 -3.05 -12.42 -1.57
C VAL A 15 -4.20 -13.22 -2.19
N SER A 16 -4.53 -12.97 -3.46
CA SER A 16 -5.58 -13.71 -4.17
C SER A 16 -5.52 -13.42 -5.67
N ASP A 17 -5.93 -14.38 -6.51
CA ASP A 17 -6.13 -14.15 -7.95
C ASP A 17 -7.25 -13.13 -8.23
N GLU A 18 -8.23 -13.06 -7.34
CA GLU A 18 -9.30 -12.06 -7.40
C GLU A 18 -8.76 -10.69 -6.97
N ILE A 19 -8.84 -9.72 -7.89
CA ILE A 19 -8.41 -8.35 -7.65
C ILE A 19 -9.43 -7.66 -6.75
N PRO A 20 -9.01 -7.00 -5.65
CA PRO A 20 -9.91 -6.35 -4.75
C PRO A 20 -10.43 -5.06 -5.40
N THR A 21 -11.64 -4.66 -5.03
CA THR A 21 -12.13 -3.33 -5.38
C THR A 21 -11.41 -2.25 -4.57
N VAL A 22 -11.56 -1.00 -4.98
CA VAL A 22 -11.04 0.14 -4.21
C VAL A 22 -11.67 0.20 -2.82
N ASP A 23 -12.94 -0.19 -2.68
CA ASP A 23 -13.66 -0.12 -1.40
C ASP A 23 -13.18 -1.23 -0.45
N ASP A 24 -12.91 -2.44 -0.94
CA ASP A 24 -12.30 -3.50 -0.14
C ASP A 24 -10.98 -3.05 0.48
N VAL A 25 -10.12 -2.42 -0.33
CA VAL A 25 -8.82 -1.92 0.15
C VAL A 25 -9.00 -0.76 1.14
N ARG A 26 -10.02 0.09 0.97
CA ARG A 26 -10.33 1.14 1.94
C ARG A 26 -10.79 0.57 3.28
N GLU A 27 -11.61 -0.47 3.29
CA GLU A 27 -12.03 -1.15 4.51
C GLU A 27 -10.84 -1.77 5.24
N ILE A 28 -9.95 -2.46 4.50
CA ILE A 28 -8.70 -3.01 5.07
C ILE A 28 -7.85 -1.90 5.70
N ILE A 29 -7.67 -0.77 5.00
CA ILE A 29 -6.89 0.37 5.52
C ILE A 29 -7.58 1.01 6.73
N ARG A 30 -8.92 1.10 6.75
CA ARG A 30 -9.67 1.69 7.86
C ARG A 30 -9.47 0.91 9.17
N GLY A 31 -9.39 -0.41 9.08
CA GLY A 31 -9.08 -1.29 10.21
C GLY A 31 -7.58 -1.46 10.50
N ALA A 32 -6.69 -0.85 9.71
CA ALA A 32 -5.26 -1.03 9.81
C ALA A 32 -4.59 -0.02 10.74
N VAL A 33 -3.43 -0.41 11.27
CA VAL A 33 -2.52 0.47 12.02
C VAL A 33 -1.59 1.17 11.05
N ARG A 34 -1.52 2.50 11.12
CA ARG A 34 -0.53 3.26 10.33
C ARG A 34 0.85 3.16 10.97
N VAL A 35 1.73 2.40 10.33
CA VAL A 35 3.12 2.17 10.78
C VAL A 35 4.02 3.34 10.39
N GLN A 36 3.80 3.92 9.21
CA GLN A 36 4.62 5.03 8.69
C GLN A 36 3.73 6.07 8.00
N ARG A 37 3.96 7.35 8.29
CA ARG A 37 3.34 8.47 7.55
C ARG A 37 4.06 8.69 6.22
N GLY A 38 3.32 9.06 5.18
CA GLY A 38 3.93 9.54 3.95
C GLY A 38 4.56 10.91 4.15
N LYS A 39 5.72 11.16 3.51
CA LYS A 39 6.47 12.42 3.61
C LYS A 39 7.07 12.81 2.26
N GLU A 40 7.13 14.11 2.01
CA GLU A 40 8.00 14.67 0.99
C GLU A 40 9.31 15.05 1.66
N LEU A 41 10.41 14.56 1.10
CA LEU A 41 11.77 14.69 1.63
C LEU A 41 12.67 15.19 0.49
N LEU A 42 13.85 15.66 0.85
CA LEU A 42 14.91 15.99 -0.09
C LEU A 42 16.12 15.11 0.19
N PHE A 43 16.77 14.62 -0.86
CA PHE A 43 18.10 14.04 -0.75
C PHE A 43 19.14 15.15 -0.47
N PRO A 44 20.37 14.79 -0.04
CA PRO A 44 21.42 15.78 0.21
C PRO A 44 21.78 16.65 -0.99
N ASP A 45 21.58 16.14 -2.22
CA ASP A 45 21.78 16.87 -3.47
C ASP A 45 20.61 17.81 -3.84
N GLY A 46 19.60 17.90 -2.98
CA GLY A 46 18.39 18.71 -3.19
C GLY A 46 17.32 18.05 -4.06
N SER A 47 17.54 16.83 -4.57
CA SER A 47 16.55 16.14 -5.39
C SER A 47 15.35 15.64 -4.55
N PRO A 48 14.12 15.70 -5.09
CA PRO A 48 12.93 15.33 -4.32
C PRO A 48 12.81 13.82 -4.14
N PHE A 49 12.52 13.40 -2.92
CA PHE A 49 12.19 12.02 -2.56
C PHE A 49 10.81 11.95 -1.92
N ARG A 50 10.02 10.95 -2.30
CA ARG A 50 8.73 10.68 -1.64
C ARG A 50 8.77 9.39 -0.87
N GLN A 51 8.60 9.51 0.44
CA GLN A 51 8.34 8.38 1.32
C GLN A 51 6.84 8.04 1.30
N LEU A 52 6.51 6.79 0.98
CA LEU A 52 5.13 6.31 1.00
C LEU A 52 4.64 6.06 2.42
N ALA A 53 3.33 6.20 2.65
CA ALA A 53 2.70 5.76 3.89
C ALA A 53 2.65 4.23 3.93
N ILE A 54 2.80 3.66 5.12
CA ILE A 54 2.72 2.21 5.35
C ILE A 54 1.64 1.94 6.37
N TRP A 55 0.74 1.03 6.03
CA TRP A 55 -0.34 0.54 6.86
C TRP A 55 -0.16 -0.96 7.07
N TRP A 56 -0.41 -1.43 8.28
CA TRP A 56 -0.42 -2.86 8.61
C TRP A 56 -1.81 -3.23 9.12
N SER A 57 -2.46 -4.19 8.46
CA SER A 57 -3.72 -4.76 8.88
C SER A 57 -3.45 -6.12 9.55
N PRO A 58 -3.56 -6.23 10.89
CA PRO A 58 -3.33 -7.49 11.58
C PRO A 58 -4.37 -8.54 11.22
N SER A 59 -5.63 -8.14 11.02
CA SER A 59 -6.73 -9.06 10.68
C SER A 59 -6.57 -9.68 9.31
N ALA A 60 -6.03 -8.94 8.34
CA ALA A 60 -5.74 -9.44 7.00
C ALA A 60 -4.31 -10.02 6.88
N ASP A 61 -3.45 -9.83 7.88
CA ASP A 61 -1.99 -10.08 7.83
C ASP A 61 -1.31 -9.45 6.60
N LEU A 62 -1.68 -8.19 6.29
CA LEU A 62 -1.19 -7.45 5.12
C LEU A 62 -0.46 -6.17 5.52
N ILE A 63 0.58 -5.82 4.75
CA ILE A 63 1.23 -4.51 4.76
C ILE A 63 0.91 -3.81 3.44
N ILE A 64 0.34 -2.61 3.51
CA ILE A 64 -0.10 -1.83 2.36
C ILE A 64 0.71 -0.54 2.28
N LYS A 65 1.29 -0.25 1.11
CA LYS A 65 1.99 1.00 0.82
C LYS A 65 1.09 1.94 0.01
N VAL A 66 0.95 3.17 0.47
CA VAL A 66 0.07 4.19 -0.12
C VAL A 66 0.85 5.47 -0.43
N ASP A 67 0.73 5.95 -1.67
CA ASP A 67 1.09 7.32 -2.03
C ASP A 67 -0.07 8.24 -1.61
N THR A 68 0.12 8.92 -0.49
CA THR A 68 -0.90 9.82 0.08
C THR A 68 -1.10 11.09 -0.75
N LYS A 69 -0.12 11.52 -1.56
CA LYS A 69 -0.26 12.73 -2.39
C LYS A 69 -1.18 12.47 -3.57
N HIS A 70 -0.97 11.34 -4.26
CA HIS A 70 -1.79 10.97 -5.41
C HIS A 70 -3.01 10.12 -5.04
N ASN A 71 -3.19 9.81 -3.76
CA ASN A 71 -4.23 8.93 -3.25
C ASN A 71 -4.24 7.57 -3.99
N THR A 72 -3.06 6.94 -4.09
CA THR A 72 -2.84 5.70 -4.85
C THR A 72 -2.24 4.62 -3.97
N VAL A 73 -2.82 3.42 -4.01
CA VAL A 73 -2.25 2.23 -3.36
C VAL A 73 -1.20 1.64 -4.30
N VAL A 74 0.04 1.60 -3.83
CA VAL A 74 1.22 1.33 -4.67
C VAL A 74 1.63 -0.13 -4.60
N SER A 75 1.57 -0.75 -3.42
CA SER A 75 2.03 -2.13 -3.24
C SER A 75 1.39 -2.78 -2.02
N VAL A 76 1.38 -4.10 -2.01
CA VAL A 76 0.94 -4.95 -0.91
C VAL A 76 1.99 -6.01 -0.63
N LEU A 77 2.23 -6.29 0.64
CA LEU A 77 2.97 -7.44 1.13
C LEU A 77 2.03 -8.27 2.00
N GLY A 78 2.13 -9.59 1.88
CA GLY A 78 1.44 -10.56 2.71
C GLY A 78 2.30 -11.83 2.77
N ARG A 79 1.89 -12.82 3.57
CA ARG A 79 2.48 -14.16 3.47
C ARG A 79 2.25 -14.70 2.06
N ILE A 80 3.25 -15.35 1.48
CA ILE A 80 3.12 -15.95 0.15
C ILE A 80 2.00 -16.99 0.23
N ASN A 81 0.99 -16.88 -0.64
CA ASN A 81 0.00 -17.93 -0.84
C ASN A 81 0.75 -19.21 -1.23
N GLN A 82 0.76 -20.20 -0.34
CA GLN A 82 1.22 -21.56 -0.61
C GLN A 82 0.05 -22.40 -1.09
#